data_AF-A0A5E4SSA5-F1
#
_entry.id   AF-A0A5E4SSA5-F1
#
_cell.length_a   1.000
_cell.length_b   1.000
_cell.length_c   1.000
_cell.angle_alpha   90.00
_cell.angle_beta   90.00
_cell.angle_gamma   90.00
#
_symmetry.space_group_name_H-M   'P 1'
#
loop_
_entity.id
_entity.type
_entity.pdbx_description
1 polymer ?
#
loop_
_entity_poly.entity_id
_entity_poly.type
_entity_poly.pdbx_seq_one_letter_code
_entity_poly.pdbx_strand_id
1 'polypeptide(L)'
;MADVQITCITKSVPHGSHEHITHVGNRAGNWKWPVEKVINSIDNKTNTFFVQDPRSGKRATVGVIRPTGQRPYLRTYADGVWNDNLLAQSQCV
;
A
#
# COMPACT_ATOMS: atom_id res chain seq x y z
N MET A 1 -13.79 1.79 -11.90
CA MET A 1 -12.52 1.61 -11.19
C MET A 1 -12.45 2.67 -10.11
N ALA A 2 -12.42 2.29 -8.84
CA ALA A 2 -12.31 3.27 -7.75
C ALA A 2 -10.82 3.57 -7.49
N ASP A 3 -10.57 4.75 -6.97
CA ASP A 3 -9.24 5.19 -6.59
C ASP A 3 -9.16 5.32 -5.07
N VAL A 4 -8.51 4.33 -4.45
CA VAL A 4 -8.69 4.02 -3.04
C VAL A 4 -7.49 4.48 -2.23
N GLN A 5 -7.73 5.36 -1.25
CA GLN A 5 -6.68 5.83 -0.36
C GLN A 5 -6.37 4.83 0.75
N ILE A 6 -5.10 4.47 0.89
CA ILE A 6 -4.55 3.75 2.04
C ILE A 6 -4.05 4.79 3.06
N THR A 7 -4.49 4.64 4.32
CA THR A 7 -4.07 5.50 5.44
C THR A 7 -3.45 4.71 6.59
N CYS A 8 -3.47 3.39 6.53
CA CYS A 8 -2.84 2.53 7.51
C CYS A 8 -2.30 1.23 6.90
N ILE A 9 -1.31 0.64 7.58
CA ILE A 9 -0.73 -0.66 7.27
C ILE A 9 -0.64 -1.53 8.54
N THR A 10 -0.61 -2.85 8.38
CA THR A 10 -0.22 -3.78 9.45
C THR A 10 1.00 -4.55 8.98
N LYS A 11 2.04 -4.60 9.82
CA LYS A 11 3.25 -5.39 9.55
C LYS A 11 3.28 -6.64 10.42
N SER A 12 3.90 -7.71 9.91
CA SER A 12 4.17 -8.92 10.70
C SER A 12 5.24 -8.70 11.77
N VAL A 13 6.15 -7.73 11.54
CA VAL A 13 7.19 -7.31 12.48
C VAL A 13 7.28 -5.77 12.50
N PRO A 14 7.51 -5.12 13.67
CA PRO A 14 7.40 -3.66 13.80
C PRO A 14 8.31 -2.85 12.85
N HIS A 15 9.55 -3.30 12.65
CA HIS A 15 10.56 -2.62 11.82
C HIS A 15 10.74 -3.25 10.44
N GLY A 16 9.82 -4.11 10.02
CA GLY A 16 9.90 -4.77 8.72
C GLY A 16 9.73 -3.79 7.56
N SER A 17 10.34 -4.09 6.41
CA SER A 17 10.16 -3.30 5.19
C SER A 17 8.85 -3.68 4.48
N HIS A 18 8.76 -3.47 3.17
CA HIS A 18 7.50 -3.63 2.43
C HIS A 18 6.99 -5.08 2.38
N GLU A 19 7.91 -6.04 2.33
CA GLU A 19 7.66 -7.48 2.35
C GLU A 19 6.97 -7.96 3.64
N HIS A 20 7.07 -7.19 4.72
CA HIS A 20 6.45 -7.50 6.00
C HIS A 20 5.04 -6.90 6.15
N ILE A 21 4.56 -6.10 5.19
CA ILE A 21 3.19 -5.59 5.21
C ILE A 21 2.23 -6.75 4.93
N THR A 22 1.34 -7.04 5.87
CA THR A 22 0.33 -8.10 5.74
C THR A 22 -1.04 -7.55 5.36
N HIS A 23 -1.38 -6.34 5.83
CA HIS A 23 -2.65 -5.69 5.55
C HIS A 23 -2.45 -4.20 5.27
N VAL A 24 -3.37 -3.64 4.49
CA VAL A 24 -3.51 -2.21 4.29
C VAL A 24 -4.97 -1.81 4.49
N GLY A 25 -5.21 -0.56 4.83
CA GLY A 25 -6.56 -0.10 5.15
C GLY A 25 -6.73 1.40 5.09
N ASN A 26 -7.98 1.81 5.29
CA ASN A 26 -8.36 3.19 5.53
C ASN A 26 -9.18 3.26 6.81
N ARG A 27 -8.68 3.99 7.80
CA ARG A 27 -9.36 4.14 9.09
C ARG A 27 -10.69 4.91 8.96
N ALA A 28 -10.71 5.97 8.16
CA ALA A 28 -11.91 6.76 7.92
C ALA A 28 -12.94 6.00 7.06
N GLY A 29 -12.45 5.19 6.11
CA GLY A 29 -13.28 4.33 5.26
C GLY A 29 -13.69 3.01 5.91
N ASN A 30 -13.28 2.75 7.15
CA ASN A 30 -13.55 1.53 7.92
C ASN A 30 -13.33 0.23 7.11
N TRP A 31 -12.19 0.12 6.43
CA TRP A 31 -11.84 -1.09 5.71
C TRP A 31 -10.36 -1.46 5.88
N LYS A 32 -10.11 -2.76 5.83
CA LYS A 32 -8.77 -3.36 5.93
C LYS A 32 -8.73 -4.63 5.10
N TRP A 33 -7.82 -4.72 4.14
CA TRP A 33 -7.66 -5.89 3.27
C TRP A 33 -6.25 -6.50 3.40
N PRO A 34 -6.12 -7.83 3.24
CA PRO A 34 -4.81 -8.45 3.11
C PRO A 34 -4.13 -7.98 1.82
N VAL A 35 -2.80 -7.92 1.84
CA VAL A 35 -2.00 -7.47 0.69
C VAL A 35 -2.32 -8.26 -0.58
N GLU A 36 -2.51 -9.57 -0.48
CA GLU A 36 -2.89 -10.43 -1.61
C GLU A 36 -4.17 -9.96 -2.30
N LYS A 37 -5.19 -9.55 -1.54
CA LYS A 37 -6.45 -9.05 -2.10
C LYS A 37 -6.26 -7.72 -2.83
N VAL A 38 -5.38 -6.86 -2.33
CA VAL A 38 -5.03 -5.59 -2.99
C VAL A 38 -4.26 -5.84 -4.28
N ILE A 39 -3.28 -6.75 -4.25
CA ILE A 39 -2.53 -7.17 -5.44
C ILE A 39 -3.49 -7.70 -6.51
N ASN A 40 -4.38 -8.62 -6.15
CA ASN A 40 -5.39 -9.15 -7.07
C ASN A 40 -6.32 -8.05 -7.61
N SER A 41 -6.62 -7.02 -6.82
CA SER A 41 -7.43 -5.88 -7.26
C SER A 41 -6.70 -4.98 -8.25
N ILE A 42 -5.40 -4.75 -8.05
CA ILE A 42 -4.53 -4.00 -8.97
C ILE A 42 -4.37 -4.78 -10.29
N ASP A 43 -4.06 -6.08 -10.20
CA ASP A 43 -3.84 -6.95 -11.37
C ASP A 43 -5.10 -7.04 -12.25
N ASN A 44 -6.27 -7.16 -11.63
CA ASN A 44 -7.56 -7.19 -12.32
C ASN A 44 -8.08 -5.80 -12.71
N LYS A 45 -7.33 -4.72 -12.43
CA LYS A 45 -7.70 -3.33 -12.71
C LYS A 45 -9.07 -2.94 -12.15
N THR A 46 -9.48 -3.56 -11.03
CA THR A 46 -10.76 -3.25 -10.40
C THR A 46 -10.68 -1.97 -9.58
N ASN A 47 -9.52 -1.73 -8.95
CA ASN A 47 -9.22 -0.51 -8.19
C ASN A 47 -7.77 -0.06 -8.42
N THR A 48 -7.53 1.24 -8.30
CA THR A 48 -6.20 1.81 -8.05
C THR A 48 -6.07 2.17 -6.59
N PHE A 49 -4.84 2.22 -6.10
CA PHE A 49 -4.55 2.55 -4.71
C PHE A 49 -3.51 3.65 -4.63
N PHE A 50 -3.59 4.48 -3.59
CA PHE A 50 -2.61 5.53 -3.35
C PHE A 50 -2.45 5.80 -1.86
N VAL A 51 -1.33 6.42 -1.51
CA VAL A 51 -1.16 7.11 -0.23
C VAL A 51 -1.06 8.61 -0.50
N GLN A 52 -1.47 9.40 0.49
CA GLN A 52 -1.34 10.84 0.44
C GLN A 52 -0.67 11.32 1.73
N ASP A 53 0.34 12.15 1.58
CA ASP A 53 0.96 12.82 2.72
C ASP A 53 -0.01 13.90 3.25
N PRO A 54 -0.46 13.82 4.51
CA PRO A 54 -1.41 14.78 5.07
C PRO A 54 -0.82 16.19 5.25
N ARG A 55 0.51 16.36 5.24
CA ARG A 55 1.17 17.66 5.38
C ARG A 55 1.35 18.35 4.03
N SER A 56 1.88 17.62 3.05
CA SER A 56 2.21 18.19 1.74
C SER A 56 1.09 18.02 0.71
N GLY A 57 0.10 17.18 0.98
CA GLY A 57 -0.95 16.80 0.02
C GLY A 57 -0.45 15.94 -1.14
N LYS A 58 0.87 15.65 -1.19
CA LYS A 58 1.49 14.88 -2.27
C LYS A 58 0.98 13.45 -2.24
N ARG A 59 0.68 12.96 -3.44
CA ARG A 59 0.16 11.63 -3.67
C ARG A 59 1.24 10.72 -4.24
N ALA A 60 1.29 9.49 -3.74
CA ALA A 60 2.06 8.41 -4.37
C ALA A 60 1.15 7.22 -4.66
N THR A 61 1.20 6.74 -5.90
CA THR A 61 0.41 5.58 -6.34
C THR A 61 1.00 4.32 -5.74
N VAL A 62 0.15 3.37 -5.36
CA VAL A 62 0.59 2.07 -4.83
C VAL A 62 0.59 1.05 -5.97
N GLY A 63 1.72 0.40 -6.16
CA GLY A 63 1.93 -0.65 -7.14
C GLY A 63 2.45 -1.93 -6.49
N VAL A 64 2.63 -2.95 -7.34
CA VAL A 64 3.09 -4.28 -6.93
C VAL A 64 4.53 -4.49 -7.37
N ILE A 65 5.41 -4.82 -6.44
CA ILE A 65 6.77 -5.30 -6.72
C ILE A 65 6.75 -6.83 -6.76
N ARG A 66 7.39 -7.40 -7.78
CA ARG A 66 7.46 -8.86 -8.01
C ARG A 66 8.91 -9.31 -8.17
N PRO A 67 9.67 -9.50 -7.07
CA PRO A 67 11.04 -10.01 -7.15
C PRO A 67 11.04 -11.51 -7.48
N THR A 68 12.02 -11.95 -8.26
CA THR A 68 12.20 -13.38 -8.58
C THR A 68 12.47 -14.18 -7.29
N GLY A 69 11.71 -15.26 -7.09
CA GLY A 69 11.88 -16.14 -5.93
C GLY A 69 11.34 -15.60 -4.60
N GLN A 70 10.63 -14.47 -4.61
CA GLN A 70 10.02 -13.89 -3.40
C GLN A 70 8.53 -13.63 -3.59
N ARG A 71 7.81 -13.45 -2.48
CA ARG A 71 6.39 -13.07 -2.51
C ARG A 71 6.25 -11.62 -3.03
N PRO A 72 5.30 -11.35 -3.93
CA PRO A 72 4.97 -9.98 -4.31
C PRO A 72 4.54 -9.14 -3.12
N TYR A 73 4.87 -7.86 -3.14
CA TYR A 73 4.54 -6.90 -2.08
C TYR A 73 4.13 -5.54 -2.65
N LEU A 74 3.50 -4.71 -1.82
CA LEU A 74 3.06 -3.37 -2.20
C LEU A 74 4.16 -2.34 -1.94
N ARG A 75 4.32 -1.40 -2.86
CA ARG A 75 5.20 -0.24 -2.68
C ARG A 75 4.62 0.98 -3.36
N THR A 76 5.01 2.17 -2.92
CA THR A 76 4.59 3.42 -3.54
C THR A 76 5.51 3.84 -4.68
N TYR A 77 4.93 4.44 -5.72
CA TYR A 77 5.59 4.94 -6.91
C TYR A 77 5.10 6.36 -7.19
N ALA A 78 6.04 7.30 -7.31
CA ALA A 78 5.78 8.69 -7.65
C ALA A 78 6.98 9.27 -8.40
N ASP A 79 6.77 10.25 -9.26
CA ASP A 79 7.84 10.99 -9.95
C ASP A 79 8.86 10.08 -10.67
N GLY A 80 8.40 8.97 -11.23
CA GLY A 80 9.23 8.01 -11.96
C GLY A 80 10.00 7.01 -11.08
N VAL A 81 9.89 7.09 -9.75
CA VAL A 81 10.69 6.29 -8.82
C VAL A 81 9.83 5.56 -7.77
N TRP A 82 10.28 4.37 -7.37
CA TRP A 82 9.74 3.67 -6.22
C TRP A 82 10.26 4.31 -4.93
N ASN A 83 9.37 4.50 -3.95
CA ASN A 83 9.68 5.14 -2.68
C ASN A 83 8.98 4.43 -1.51
N ASP A 84 9.17 4.95 -0.30
CA ASP A 84 8.79 4.27 0.94
C ASP A 84 7.61 4.94 1.66
N ASN A 85 6.85 5.80 0.97
CA ASN A 85 5.71 6.52 1.54
C ASN A 85 4.64 5.58 2.13
N LEU A 86 4.54 4.34 1.64
CA LEU A 86 3.67 3.32 2.22
C LEU A 86 4.11 2.91 3.63
N LEU A 87 5.41 2.86 3.93
CA LEU A 87 5.92 2.50 5.25
C LEU A 87 5.69 3.61 6.30
N ALA A 88 5.44 4.84 5.86
CA ALA A 88 5.14 5.98 6.72
C ALA A 88 3.67 5.98 7.22
N GLN A 89 2.82 5.08 6.73
CA GLN A 89 1.43 5.00 7.15
C GLN A 89 1.31 4.48 8.59
N SER A 90 0.26 4.92 9.28
CA SER A 90 -0.03 4.50 10.64
C SER A 90 -0.38 3.00 10.74
N GLN A 91 -0.30 2.42 11.93
CA GLN A 91 -0.73 1.03 12.16
C GLN A 91 -2.25 0.88 11.95
N CYS A 92 -2.75 -0.11 11.21
CA CYS A 92 -4.20 -0.36 11.20
C CYS A 92 -4.68 -0.85 12.56
N VAL A 93 -5.78 -0.27 13.05
CA VAL A 93 -6.52 -0.70 14.24
C VAL A 93 -7.60 -1.71 13.88
#